data_AF-A0A1Z5J2B2-F1
#
_entry.id   AF-A0A1Z5J2B2-F1
#
_cell.length_a   1.000
_cell.length_b   1.000
_cell.length_c   1.000
_cell.angle_alpha   90.00
_cell.angle_beta   90.00
_cell.angle_gamma   90.00
#
_symmetry.space_group_name_H-M   'P 1'
#
loop_
_entity.id
_entity.type
_entity.pdbx_description
1 polymer ?
#
loop_
_entity_poly.entity_id
_entity_poly.type
_entity_poly.pdbx_seq_one_letter_code
_entity_poly.pdbx_strand_id
1 'polypeptide(L)'
;MELISISLAKLDQMKRQRYSDGTGINYLVNKSPFRENQYGVHLELVDSDGKVYQKIEVYFKPDQLISEPFEANGRQYRITLVK
;
A
#
# COMPACT_ATOMS: atom_id res chain seq x y z
N MET A 1 -5.75 -15.00 -3.20
CA MET A 1 -5.83 -13.53 -3.05
C MET A 1 -5.58 -13.20 -1.60
N GLU A 2 -4.51 -12.49 -1.32
CA GLU A 2 -4.09 -12.12 0.05
C GLU A 2 -4.46 -10.65 0.35
N LEU A 3 -4.60 -10.31 1.63
CA LEU A 3 -5.02 -8.97 2.08
C LEU A 3 -3.91 -8.31 2.89
N ILE A 4 -3.58 -7.06 2.55
CA ILE A 4 -2.63 -6.24 3.28
C ILE A 4 -3.41 -5.13 3.99
N SER A 5 -3.31 -5.05 5.31
CA SER A 5 -3.95 -3.97 6.09
C SER A 5 -2.98 -2.82 6.29
N ILE A 6 -3.39 -1.62 5.87
CA ILE A 6 -2.59 -0.40 5.96
C ILE A 6 -3.38 0.69 6.69
N SER A 7 -2.75 1.33 7.67
CA SER A 7 -3.39 2.42 8.42
C SER A 7 -3.51 3.72 7.61
N LEU A 8 -4.71 4.30 7.62
CA LEU A 8 -5.07 5.64 7.14
C LEU A 8 -4.52 6.78 7.99
N ALA A 9 -4.05 6.51 9.20
CA ALA A 9 -3.52 7.55 10.07
C ALA A 9 -2.34 8.26 9.40
N LYS A 10 -2.23 9.59 9.47
CA LYS A 10 -1.11 10.34 8.88
C LYS A 10 -0.95 10.07 7.38
N LEU A 11 -1.92 10.57 6.61
CA LEU A 11 -1.83 10.67 5.16
C LEU A 11 -0.59 11.47 4.75
N ASP A 12 -0.14 11.25 3.52
CA ASP A 12 0.95 11.99 2.89
C ASP A 12 2.32 11.85 3.61
N GLN A 13 2.45 10.85 4.49
CA GLN A 13 3.71 10.45 5.12
C GLN A 13 4.09 9.01 4.76
N MET A 14 5.33 8.84 4.32
CA MET A 14 5.89 7.52 4.05
C MET A 14 6.06 6.75 5.37
N LYS A 15 5.46 5.55 5.44
CA LYS A 15 5.59 4.62 6.55
C LYS A 15 6.41 3.42 6.11
N ARG A 16 7.03 2.75 7.09
CA ARG A 16 7.89 1.59 6.86
C ARG A 16 7.44 0.46 7.78
N GLN A 17 7.33 -0.72 7.22
CA GLN A 17 6.98 -1.94 7.96
C GLN A 17 7.96 -3.04 7.54
N ARG A 18 8.60 -3.65 8.54
CA ARG A 18 9.50 -4.80 8.36
C ARG A 18 8.81 -6.07 8.83
N TYR A 19 9.08 -7.17 8.14
CA TYR A 19 8.67 -8.50 8.52
C TYR A 19 9.84 -9.24 9.18
N SER A 20 9.53 -10.35 9.84
CA SER A 20 10.52 -11.15 10.59
C SER A 20 11.59 -11.78 9.71
N ASP A 21 11.31 -11.96 8.42
CA ASP A 21 12.25 -12.49 7.42
C ASP A 21 13.21 -11.41 6.87
N GLY A 22 13.13 -10.18 7.39
CA GLY A 22 13.95 -9.05 6.96
C GLY A 22 13.36 -8.28 5.78
N THR A 23 12.43 -8.85 5.03
CA THR A 23 11.73 -8.12 3.96
C THR A 23 10.82 -7.04 4.56
N GLY A 24 10.31 -6.14 3.73
CA GLY A 24 9.41 -5.11 4.20
C GLY A 24 8.59 -4.45 3.11
N ILE A 25 7.70 -3.59 3.56
CA ILE A 25 6.99 -2.65 2.71
C ILE A 25 7.24 -1.24 3.22
N ASN A 26 7.48 -0.31 2.30
CA ASN A 26 7.25 1.10 2.57
C ASN A 26 5.96 1.49 1.86
N TYR A 27 5.16 2.36 2.48
CA TYR A 27 3.93 2.79 1.85
C TYR A 27 3.58 4.23 2.21
N LEU A 28 2.98 4.91 1.25
CA LEU A 28 2.48 6.28 1.36
C LEU A 28 1.02 6.27 0.92
N VAL A 29 0.13 6.69 1.82
CA VAL A 29 -1.30 6.81 1.50
C VAL A 29 -1.60 8.27 1.18
N ASN A 30 -2.19 8.52 0.02
CA ASN A 30 -2.62 9.84 -0.41
C ASN A 30 -4.13 9.86 -0.60
N LYS A 31 -4.77 11.01 -0.30
CA LYS A 31 -6.15 11.27 -0.70
C LYS A 31 -6.14 12.03 -2.02
N SER A 32 -7.02 11.65 -2.95
CA SER A 32 -7.19 12.34 -4.22
C SER A 32 -7.61 13.80 -3.98
N PRO A 33 -6.92 14.79 -4.56
CA PRO A 33 -7.36 16.18 -4.51
C PRO A 33 -8.49 16.48 -5.50
N PHE A 34 -8.75 15.56 -6.44
CA PHE A 34 -9.73 15.75 -7.53
C PHE A 34 -11.05 15.02 -7.31
N ARG A 35 -11.08 14.03 -6.41
CA ARG A 35 -12.27 13.22 -6.13
C ARG A 35 -12.44 13.05 -4.63
N GLU A 36 -13.67 13.28 -4.16
CA GLU A 36 -14.00 13.08 -2.76
C GLU A 36 -13.77 11.62 -2.34
N ASN A 37 -13.18 11.45 -1.16
CA ASN A 37 -13.00 10.16 -0.48
C ASN A 37 -12.39 9.04 -1.34
N GLN A 38 -11.55 9.41 -2.31
CA GLN A 38 -10.76 8.46 -3.06
C GLN A 38 -9.32 8.47 -2.55
N TYR A 39 -8.74 7.28 -2.40
CA TYR A 39 -7.37 7.11 -1.93
C TYR A 39 -6.48 6.45 -2.99
N GLY A 40 -5.18 6.67 -2.86
CA GLY A 40 -4.14 5.94 -3.55
C GLY A 40 -3.05 5.54 -2.56
N VAL A 41 -2.37 4.43 -2.84
CA VAL A 41 -1.23 3.96 -2.06
C VAL A 41 -0.05 3.74 -2.98
N HIS A 42 1.01 4.49 -2.77
CA HIS A 42 2.33 4.15 -3.30
C HIS A 42 2.94 3.10 -2.38
N LEU A 43 3.26 1.93 -2.93
CA LEU A 43 3.82 0.78 -2.21
C LEU A 43 5.20 0.44 -2.77
N GLU A 44 6.20 0.38 -1.90
CA GLU A 44 7.53 -0.12 -2.21
C GLU A 44 7.75 -1.45 -1.49
N LEU A 45 8.17 -2.48 -2.22
CA LEU A 45 8.62 -3.73 -1.63
C LEU A 45 10.14 -3.68 -1.43
N VAL A 46 10.56 -4.07 -0.23
CA VAL A 46 11.93 -3.92 0.26
C VAL A 46 12.50 -5.27 0.64
N ASP A 47 13.72 -5.58 0.19
CA ASP A 47 14.42 -6.81 0.57
C ASP A 47 15.09 -6.70 1.97
N SER A 48 15.76 -7.76 2.40
CA SER A 48 16.46 -7.82 3.70
C SER A 48 17.49 -6.71 3.87
N ASP A 49 18.16 -6.31 2.79
CA ASP A 49 19.21 -5.28 2.79
C ASP A 49 18.65 -3.86 2.78
N GLY A 50 17.33 -3.72 2.69
CA GLY A 50 16.66 -2.41 2.66
C GLY A 50 16.56 -1.81 1.25
N LYS A 51 16.87 -2.59 0.21
CA LYS A 51 16.78 -2.14 -1.17
C LYS A 51 15.35 -2.33 -1.69
N VAL A 52 14.83 -1.27 -2.32
CA VAL A 52 13.55 -1.33 -3.02
C VAL A 52 13.73 -2.12 -4.31
N TYR A 53 12.99 -3.22 -4.45
CA TYR A 53 13.05 -4.07 -5.64
C TYR A 53 11.78 -3.98 -6.51
N GLN A 54 10.67 -3.49 -5.94
CA GLN A 54 9.43 -3.27 -6.68
C GLN A 54 8.68 -2.04 -6.15
N LYS A 55 8.09 -1.26 -7.06
CA LYS A 55 7.21 -0.14 -6.75
C LYS A 55 5.85 -0.36 -7.42
N ILE A 56 4.78 -0.10 -6.70
CA ILE A 56 3.41 -0.40 -7.11
C ILE A 56 2.51 0.77 -6.71
N GLU A 57 1.68 1.24 -7.64
CA GLU A 57 0.59 2.17 -7.34
C GLU A 57 -0.70 1.38 -7.19
N VAL A 58 -1.36 1.55 -6.04
CA VAL A 58 -2.60 0.86 -5.72
C VAL A 58 -3.72 1.88 -5.54
N TYR A 59 -4.77 1.75 -6.34
CA TYR A 59 -5.87 2.70 -6.35
C TYR A 59 -7.14 2.15 -5.73
N PHE A 60 -7.94 3.07 -5.19
CA PHE A 60 -9.23 2.79 -4.58
C PHE A 60 -10.33 3.45 -5.42
N LYS A 61 -11.49 2.81 -5.50
CA LYS A 61 -12.70 3.47 -6.00
C LYS A 61 -13.17 4.52 -4.98
N PRO A 62 -13.92 5.55 -5.41
CA PRO A 62 -14.51 6.53 -4.50
C PRO A 62 -15.30 5.84 -3.37
N ASP A 63 -15.17 6.36 -2.15
CA ASP A 63 -15.83 5.88 -0.93
C ASP A 63 -15.48 4.42 -0.54
N GLN A 64 -14.48 3.82 -1.17
CA GLN A 64 -14.01 2.47 -0.84
C GLN A 64 -12.71 2.50 -0.04
N LEU A 65 -12.65 1.65 0.98
CA LEU A 65 -11.45 1.40 1.79
C LEU A 65 -10.74 0.09 1.42
N ILE A 66 -11.20 -0.59 0.36
CA ILE A 66 -10.53 -1.74 -0.21
C ILE A 66 -10.08 -1.41 -1.63
N SER A 67 -8.86 -1.79 -1.99
CA SER A 67 -8.30 -1.48 -3.29
C SER A 67 -8.85 -2.39 -4.39
N GLU A 68 -8.63 -1.96 -5.63
CA GLU A 68 -8.59 -2.91 -6.74
C GLU A 68 -7.48 -3.95 -6.52
N PRO A 69 -7.60 -5.17 -7.08
CA PRO A 69 -6.52 -6.15 -7.03
C PRO A 69 -5.26 -5.66 -7.73
N PHE A 70 -4.10 -6.04 -7.21
CA PHE A 70 -2.81 -5.81 -7.85
C PHE A 70 -1.90 -7.02 -7.69
N GLU A 71 -0.83 -7.09 -8.48
CA GLU A 71 0.14 -8.18 -8.45
C GLU A 71 1.47 -7.74 -7.83
N ALA A 72 2.01 -8.59 -6.97
CA ALA A 72 3.32 -8.45 -6.35
C ALA A 72 3.94 -9.84 -6.20
N ASN A 73 5.22 -10.01 -6.52
CA ASN A 73 5.92 -11.30 -6.37
C ASN A 73 5.16 -12.52 -6.97
N GLY A 74 4.49 -12.34 -8.10
CA GLY A 74 3.73 -13.40 -8.77
C GLY A 74 2.44 -13.83 -8.06
N ARG A 75 1.98 -13.07 -7.07
CA ARG A 75 0.72 -13.29 -6.34
C ARG A 75 -0.18 -12.08 -6.42
N GLN A 76 -1.47 -12.30 -6.26
CA GLN A 76 -2.49 -11.25 -6.29
C GLN A 76 -2.92 -10.84 -4.88
N TYR A 77 -2.93 -9.52 -4.66
CA TYR A 77 -3.20 -8.87 -3.38
C TYR A 77 -4.30 -7.83 -3.48
N ARG A 78 -4.86 -7.47 -2.34
CA ARG A 78 -5.62 -6.22 -2.12
C ARG A 78 -5.10 -5.51 -0.88
N ILE A 79 -5.25 -4.20 -0.84
CA ILE A 79 -5.02 -3.40 0.37
C ILE A 79 -6.36 -3.02 0.97
N THR A 80 -6.49 -3.18 2.29
CA THR A 80 -7.55 -2.57 3.09
C THR A 80 -6.99 -1.44 3.94
N LEU A 81 -7.60 -0.27 3.80
CA LEU A 81 -7.33 0.92 4.58
C LEU A 81 -8.08 0.84 5.91
N VAL A 82 -7.34 0.80 7.02
CA VAL A 82 -7.88 0.72 8.38
C VAL A 82 -7.63 2.03 9.13
N LYS A 83 -8.51 2.41 10.05
CA LYS A 83 -8.34 3.63 10.86
C LYS A 83 -7.25 3.43 11.91
#